data_AF-A0A2N7RJ66-F1
#
_entry.id   AF-A0A2N7RJ66-F1
#
_cell.length_a   1.000
_cell.length_b   1.000
_cell.length_c   1.000
_cell.angle_alpha   90.00
_cell.angle_beta   90.00
_cell.angle_gamma   90.00
#
_symmetry.space_group_name_H-M   'P 1'
#
loop_
_entity.id
_entity.type
_entity.pdbx_description
1 polymer ?
#
loop_
_entity_poly.entity_id
_entity_poly.type
_entity_poly.pdbx_seq_one_letter_code
_entity_poly.pdbx_strand_id
1 'polypeptide(L)'
;MSPSAASARVNPALGATQELLEFGFRRGVAYNLFKLNPHGPAAEHFVLNPLAQPGTLGAPAQVGNAAVLPFVCGGSVLYPRIGDAAMHVHRPFPVALWPAFNARFNQMAGSGCHPLMAPPDTNIRPFPNAISNWWMTNTPDAPSALSTGNPLLSVADPETSVPPPAVASYGPLWSFARAAKYSDPKPAGGYLPFATSDWAKLYPATPAAPQAKAGYPASGTPFLLPAFLTAPVGNTAVAQRRLLHIALLACPVPPGSDVLVQVRGIGRFFMTAPASNGTLSAEFAGMVPEGTLGGPAELVR
;
A
#
# COMPACT_ATOMS: atom_id res chain seq x y z
N MET A 1 5.61 -13.21 4.77
CA MET A 1 6.14 -12.39 3.66
C MET A 1 7.54 -12.87 3.31
N SER A 2 8.11 -12.48 2.16
CA SER A 2 9.51 -12.82 1.84
C SER A 2 10.45 -12.16 2.85
N PRO A 3 11.49 -12.85 3.37
CA PRO A 3 12.47 -12.24 4.26
C PRO A 3 13.44 -11.29 3.54
N SER A 4 13.51 -11.36 2.20
CA SER A 4 14.46 -10.57 1.40
C SER A 4 13.96 -9.14 1.19
N ALA A 5 14.82 -8.17 1.51
CA ALA A 5 14.51 -6.75 1.33
C ALA A 5 14.33 -6.36 -0.14
N ALA A 6 15.08 -7.01 -1.04
CA ALA A 6 14.93 -6.93 -2.48
C ALA A 6 15.20 -8.32 -3.09
N SER A 7 14.43 -8.71 -4.11
CA SER A 7 14.68 -9.94 -4.86
C SER A 7 14.26 -9.80 -6.32
N ALA A 8 14.92 -10.56 -7.20
CA ALA A 8 14.54 -10.70 -8.59
C ALA A 8 13.32 -11.60 -8.74
N ARG A 9 12.36 -11.16 -9.55
CA ARG A 9 11.29 -11.98 -10.13
C ARG A 9 11.56 -12.15 -11.62
N VAL A 10 11.59 -13.41 -12.05
CA VAL A 10 11.72 -13.74 -13.47
C VAL A 10 10.33 -13.66 -14.12
N ASN A 11 10.22 -12.88 -15.18
CA ASN A 11 9.07 -12.93 -16.09
C ASN A 11 9.61 -13.41 -17.45
N PRO A 12 9.28 -14.62 -17.92
CA PRO A 12 9.86 -15.18 -19.15
C PRO A 12 9.76 -14.26 -20.38
N ALA A 13 8.67 -13.49 -20.47
CA ALA A 13 8.44 -12.55 -21.56
C ALA A 13 9.38 -11.32 -21.55
N LEU A 14 10.10 -11.05 -20.45
CA LEU A 14 11.07 -9.96 -20.32
C LEU A 14 12.51 -10.37 -20.70
N GLY A 15 12.74 -11.63 -21.04
CA GLY A 15 14.08 -12.16 -21.32
C GLY A 15 14.99 -12.03 -20.09
N ALA A 16 16.17 -11.41 -20.27
CA ALA A 16 17.15 -11.23 -19.20
C ALA A 16 16.77 -10.14 -18.16
N THR A 17 15.76 -9.31 -18.44
CA THR A 17 15.36 -8.26 -17.49
C THR A 17 14.45 -8.84 -16.41
N GLN A 18 14.81 -8.63 -15.14
CA GLN A 18 14.06 -9.12 -13.99
C GLN A 18 13.28 -7.99 -13.32
N GLU A 19 12.13 -8.33 -12.75
CA GLU A 19 11.32 -7.40 -11.96
C GLU A 19 11.78 -7.40 -10.50
N LEU A 20 11.79 -6.22 -9.89
CA LEU A 20 12.07 -6.05 -8.46
C LEU A 20 10.84 -6.43 -7.64
N LEU A 21 11.04 -7.31 -6.67
CA LEU A 21 10.17 -7.46 -5.50
C LEU A 21 10.86 -6.88 -4.27
N GLU A 22 10.09 -6.22 -3.40
CA GLU A 22 10.56 -5.78 -2.08
C GLU A 22 9.68 -6.44 -1.01
N PHE A 23 10.27 -7.32 -0.20
CA PHE A 23 9.54 -8.17 0.76
C PHE A 23 8.38 -8.98 0.15
N GLY A 24 8.46 -9.26 -1.16
CA GLY A 24 7.44 -9.98 -1.93
C GLY A 24 6.40 -9.09 -2.60
N PHE A 25 6.38 -7.79 -2.32
CA PHE A 25 5.48 -6.85 -2.98
C PHE A 25 6.04 -6.38 -4.32
N ARG A 26 5.13 -6.19 -5.29
CA ARG A 26 5.41 -5.63 -6.61
C ARG A 26 5.08 -4.15 -6.62
N ARG A 27 6.01 -3.31 -7.09
CA ARG A 27 5.71 -1.87 -7.24
C ARG A 27 4.64 -1.64 -8.31
N GLY A 28 3.74 -0.70 -8.06
CA GLY A 28 2.68 -0.33 -8.98
C GLY A 28 1.49 -1.30 -9.02
N VAL A 29 1.44 -2.28 -8.09
CA VAL A 29 0.28 -3.16 -7.88
C VAL A 29 -0.46 -2.71 -6.62
N ALA A 30 -1.79 -2.58 -6.74
CA ALA A 30 -2.67 -2.32 -5.61
C ALA A 30 -3.10 -3.61 -4.90
N TYR A 31 -3.00 -3.61 -3.58
CA TYR A 31 -3.31 -4.74 -2.71
C TYR A 31 -4.46 -4.39 -1.77
N ASN A 32 -5.34 -5.36 -1.46
CA ASN A 32 -6.25 -5.20 -0.31
C ASN A 32 -5.49 -5.59 0.96
N LEU A 33 -5.01 -4.61 1.71
CA LEU A 33 -4.18 -4.80 2.89
C LEU A 33 -4.91 -5.50 4.05
N PHE A 34 -6.25 -5.54 4.04
CA PHE A 34 -7.03 -6.32 4.99
C PHE A 34 -7.35 -7.75 4.51
N LYS A 35 -6.83 -8.17 3.35
CA LYS A 35 -7.12 -9.48 2.75
C LYS A 35 -5.86 -10.16 2.21
N LEU A 36 -4.76 -10.08 2.95
CA LEU A 36 -3.52 -10.79 2.64
C LEU A 36 -3.13 -11.72 3.79
N ASN A 37 -2.60 -12.89 3.46
CA ASN A 37 -1.87 -13.75 4.39
C ASN A 37 -0.93 -14.70 3.62
N PRO A 38 0.39 -14.49 3.67
CA PRO A 38 1.35 -15.34 2.98
C PRO A 38 1.56 -16.73 3.63
N HIS A 39 0.90 -17.03 4.75
CA HIS A 39 1.06 -18.27 5.52
C HIS A 39 -0.26 -19.02 5.75
N GLY A 40 -1.37 -18.58 5.17
CA GLY A 40 -2.65 -19.27 5.32
C GLY A 40 -3.78 -18.66 4.50
N PRO A 41 -4.97 -19.28 4.52
CA PRO A 41 -6.12 -18.82 3.73
C PRO A 41 -6.91 -17.68 4.40
N ALA A 42 -6.75 -17.47 5.71
CA ALA A 42 -7.46 -16.43 6.46
C ALA A 42 -6.66 -15.13 6.43
N ALA A 43 -7.34 -14.00 6.20
CA ALA A 43 -6.70 -12.69 6.20
C ALA A 43 -6.00 -12.38 7.53
N GLU A 44 -4.83 -11.76 7.46
CA GLU A 44 -4.05 -11.42 8.64
C GLU A 44 -3.57 -9.96 8.56
N HIS A 45 -3.99 -9.16 9.52
CA HIS A 45 -3.69 -7.74 9.59
C HIS A 45 -3.52 -7.29 11.03
N PHE A 46 -2.66 -6.31 11.24
CA PHE A 46 -2.22 -5.91 12.58
C PHE A 46 -2.30 -4.40 12.73
N VAL A 47 -2.48 -3.94 13.97
CA VAL A 47 -2.14 -2.57 14.35
C VAL A 47 -0.83 -2.58 15.11
N LEU A 48 0.09 -1.73 14.72
CA LEU A 48 1.29 -1.41 15.50
C LEU A 48 0.86 -0.52 16.66
N ASN A 49 1.16 -0.88 17.91
CA ASN A 49 0.83 -0.02 19.05
C ASN A 49 1.54 1.33 18.85
N PRO A 50 0.80 2.44 18.70
CA PRO A 50 1.41 3.73 18.39
C PRO A 50 1.95 4.45 19.62
N LEU A 51 1.68 3.92 20.82
CA LEU A 51 1.98 4.54 22.12
C LEU A 51 3.07 3.80 22.91
N ALA A 52 3.13 2.46 22.79
CA ALA A 52 4.09 1.66 23.54
C ALA A 52 5.52 1.95 23.12
N GLN A 53 6.43 1.95 24.09
CA GLN A 53 7.85 2.03 23.81
C GLN A 53 8.31 0.80 23.01
N PRO A 54 9.14 0.98 21.97
CA PRO A 54 9.77 -0.13 21.27
C PRO A 54 10.45 -1.12 22.23
N GLY A 55 10.25 -2.42 22.01
CA GLY A 55 10.78 -3.51 22.84
C GLY A 55 9.87 -3.93 24.01
N THR A 56 8.73 -3.26 24.23
CA THR A 56 7.84 -3.54 25.37
C THR A 56 6.43 -3.87 24.91
N LEU A 57 5.76 -4.79 25.62
CA LEU A 57 4.32 -4.98 25.46
C LEU A 57 3.60 -3.86 26.20
N GLY A 58 2.84 -3.06 25.46
CA GLY A 58 2.04 -1.97 26.00
C GLY A 58 0.80 -2.45 26.74
N ALA A 59 0.20 -1.54 27.50
CA ALA A 59 -1.08 -1.81 28.15
C ALA A 59 -2.19 -2.04 27.09
N PRO A 60 -3.13 -2.99 27.30
CA PRO A 60 -4.17 -3.29 26.30
C PRO A 60 -5.00 -2.08 25.86
N ALA A 61 -5.21 -1.10 26.74
CA ALA A 61 -5.93 0.13 26.41
C ALA A 61 -5.27 0.95 25.29
N GLN A 62 -3.96 0.80 25.08
CA GLN A 62 -3.19 1.54 24.06
C GLN A 62 -3.47 1.07 22.63
N VAL A 63 -4.00 -0.14 22.45
CA VAL A 63 -4.39 -0.70 21.14
C VAL A 63 -5.90 -0.69 20.92
N GLY A 64 -6.66 -0.12 21.85
CA GLY A 64 -8.10 0.09 21.71
C GLY A 64 -8.44 1.18 20.69
N ASN A 65 -9.64 1.12 20.12
CA ASN A 65 -10.09 2.01 19.03
C ASN A 65 -9.84 3.49 19.32
N ALA A 66 -10.22 3.97 20.51
CA ALA A 66 -10.08 5.38 20.88
C ALA A 66 -8.60 5.82 20.97
N ALA A 67 -7.71 4.93 21.43
CA ALA A 67 -6.28 5.22 21.53
C ALA A 67 -5.60 5.23 20.15
N VAL A 68 -6.00 4.33 19.25
CA VAL A 68 -5.40 4.16 17.92
C VAL A 68 -5.94 5.18 16.91
N LEU A 69 -7.20 5.60 17.04
CA LEU A 69 -7.90 6.45 16.06
C LEU A 69 -7.09 7.71 15.64
N PRO A 70 -6.54 8.53 16.56
CA PRO A 70 -5.78 9.72 16.18
C PRO A 70 -4.58 9.40 15.29
N PHE A 71 -3.92 8.26 15.52
CA PHE A 71 -2.75 7.81 14.76
C PHE A 71 -3.12 7.30 13.37
N VAL A 72 -4.29 6.67 13.21
CA VAL A 72 -4.82 6.28 11.89
C VAL A 72 -5.24 7.52 11.09
N CYS A 73 -5.88 8.49 11.75
CA CYS A 73 -6.26 9.77 11.16
C CYS A 73 -5.02 10.56 10.70
N GLY A 74 -4.07 10.80 11.61
CA GLY A 74 -2.86 11.57 11.34
C GLY A 74 -1.82 10.85 10.49
N GLY A 75 -1.76 9.51 10.56
CA GLY A 75 -0.67 8.73 9.96
C GLY A 75 0.64 8.90 10.72
N SER A 76 0.58 8.86 12.06
CA SER A 76 1.70 9.11 12.97
C SER A 76 1.84 8.00 14.02
N VAL A 77 2.93 8.03 14.77
CA VAL A 77 3.21 7.21 15.97
C VAL A 77 3.96 8.10 16.97
N LEU A 78 3.99 7.74 18.27
CA LEU A 78 4.66 8.55 19.29
C LEU A 78 6.16 8.31 19.43
N TYR A 79 6.71 7.25 18.85
CA TYR A 79 8.15 6.99 18.90
C TYR A 79 8.87 7.59 17.69
N PRO A 80 10.09 8.12 17.88
CA PRO A 80 10.87 8.74 16.81
C PRO A 80 11.52 7.71 15.87
N ARG A 81 11.69 6.47 16.33
CA ARG A 81 12.29 5.36 15.59
C ARG A 81 11.85 4.01 16.16
N ILE A 82 11.76 3.03 15.28
CA ILE A 82 11.61 1.59 15.50
C ILE A 82 13.01 0.96 15.64
N GLY A 83 13.93 1.24 14.71
CA GLY A 83 15.26 0.60 14.68
C GLY A 83 15.18 -0.93 14.66
N ASP A 84 16.04 -1.59 15.45
CA ASP A 84 16.09 -3.05 15.58
C ASP A 84 15.19 -3.60 16.71
N ALA A 85 14.33 -2.75 17.28
CA ALA A 85 13.46 -3.15 18.38
C ALA A 85 12.24 -3.94 17.88
N ALA A 86 11.85 -4.97 18.63
CA ALA A 86 10.58 -5.62 18.43
C ALA A 86 9.44 -4.69 18.87
N MET A 87 8.38 -4.60 18.07
CA MET A 87 7.26 -3.72 18.31
C MET A 87 6.05 -4.49 18.83
N HIS A 88 5.31 -3.91 19.77
CA HIS A 88 4.02 -4.43 20.16
C HIS A 88 3.03 -4.27 19.02
N VAL A 89 2.55 -5.39 18.50
CA VAL A 89 1.47 -5.44 17.52
C VAL A 89 0.25 -6.12 18.11
N HIS A 90 -0.92 -5.62 17.74
CA HIS A 90 -2.21 -6.20 18.09
C HIS A 90 -2.88 -6.82 16.86
N ARG A 91 -3.37 -8.04 17.04
CA ARG A 91 -4.07 -8.86 16.04
C ARG A 91 -5.53 -9.07 16.49
N PRO A 92 -6.52 -8.84 15.61
CA PRO A 92 -6.42 -8.19 14.30
C PRO A 92 -6.36 -6.65 14.41
N PHE A 93 -6.00 -5.96 13.32
CA PHE A 93 -6.27 -4.50 13.21
C PHE A 93 -7.76 -4.21 13.54
N PRO A 94 -8.07 -3.16 14.33
CA PRO A 94 -9.45 -2.85 14.71
C PRO A 94 -10.29 -2.37 13.52
N VAL A 95 -11.08 -3.26 12.93
CA VAL A 95 -11.79 -3.01 11.66
C VAL A 95 -12.72 -1.79 11.72
N ALA A 96 -13.28 -1.45 12.89
CA ALA A 96 -14.13 -0.26 13.06
C ALA A 96 -13.42 1.06 12.71
N LEU A 97 -12.08 1.07 12.64
CA LEU A 97 -11.28 2.24 12.27
C LEU A 97 -11.10 2.43 10.76
N TRP A 98 -11.64 1.55 9.90
CA TRP A 98 -11.54 1.72 8.45
C TRP A 98 -12.02 3.11 7.95
N PRO A 99 -13.08 3.75 8.52
CA PRO A 99 -13.53 5.06 8.05
C PRO A 99 -12.49 6.17 8.26
N ALA A 100 -11.59 6.03 9.24
CA ALA A 100 -10.55 7.01 9.53
C ALA A 100 -9.55 7.17 8.37
N PHE A 101 -9.32 6.12 7.58
CA PHE A 101 -8.49 6.23 6.39
C PHE A 101 -9.08 7.17 5.33
N ASN A 102 -10.41 7.33 5.30
CA ASN A 102 -11.11 8.09 4.28
C ASN A 102 -11.04 9.61 4.46
N ALA A 103 -10.52 10.09 5.60
CA ALA A 103 -10.14 11.49 5.77
C ALA A 103 -9.17 11.96 4.66
N ARG A 104 -8.30 11.05 4.17
CA ARG A 104 -7.37 11.28 3.04
C ARG A 104 -8.08 11.56 1.72
N PHE A 105 -9.34 11.15 1.59
CA PHE A 105 -10.23 11.40 0.45
C PHE A 105 -11.24 12.52 0.72
N ASN A 106 -11.03 13.34 1.76
CA ASN A 106 -11.95 14.40 2.18
C ASN A 106 -13.32 13.88 2.66
N GLN A 107 -13.40 12.63 3.11
CA GLN A 107 -14.61 12.02 3.66
C GLN A 107 -14.53 11.98 5.18
N MET A 108 -15.01 13.04 5.83
CA MET A 108 -14.88 13.21 7.29
C MET A 108 -16.03 12.57 8.09
N ALA A 109 -17.23 12.48 7.50
CA ALA A 109 -18.41 11.94 8.17
C ALA A 109 -18.18 10.49 8.63
N GLY A 110 -18.42 10.22 9.92
CA GLY A 110 -18.21 8.89 10.51
C GLY A 110 -16.76 8.44 10.66
N SER A 111 -15.78 9.25 10.23
CA SER A 111 -14.35 8.91 10.31
C SER A 111 -13.76 9.01 11.72
N GLY A 112 -14.35 9.86 12.57
CA GLY A 112 -13.76 10.25 13.85
C GLY A 112 -12.54 11.18 13.71
N CYS A 113 -12.16 11.55 12.48
CA CYS A 113 -11.05 12.45 12.20
C CYS A 113 -11.54 13.91 12.05
N HIS A 114 -10.68 14.85 12.44
CA HIS A 114 -10.90 16.28 12.22
C HIS A 114 -10.03 16.78 11.06
N PRO A 115 -10.56 17.58 10.11
CA PRO A 115 -9.80 18.03 8.92
C PRO A 115 -8.55 18.83 9.24
N LEU A 116 -8.50 19.53 10.38
CA LEU A 116 -7.28 20.24 10.82
C LEU A 116 -6.14 19.28 11.19
N MET A 117 -6.44 18.17 11.87
CA MET A 117 -5.42 17.21 12.35
C MET A 117 -5.20 16.05 11.36
N ALA A 118 -6.12 15.88 10.42
CA ALA A 118 -6.07 14.84 9.40
C ALA A 118 -6.54 15.41 8.05
N PRO A 119 -5.81 16.39 7.49
CA PRO A 119 -6.20 17.01 6.23
C PRO A 119 -6.24 15.98 5.09
N PRO A 120 -7.13 16.20 4.09
CA PRO A 120 -7.19 15.38 2.89
C PRO A 120 -5.92 15.50 2.03
N ASP A 121 -5.77 14.58 1.08
CA ASP A 121 -4.73 14.71 0.05
C ASP A 121 -5.05 15.84 -0.92
N THR A 122 -4.01 16.48 -1.47
CA THR A 122 -4.12 17.38 -2.63
C THR A 122 -4.83 16.77 -3.83
N ASN A 123 -4.78 15.45 -3.99
CA ASN A 123 -5.51 14.70 -5.00
C ASN A 123 -6.33 13.57 -4.35
N ILE A 124 -7.63 13.82 -4.18
CA ILE A 124 -8.60 12.88 -3.60
C ILE A 124 -9.25 11.95 -4.64
N ARG A 125 -8.75 11.89 -5.87
CA ARG A 125 -9.38 11.10 -6.93
C ARG A 125 -9.22 9.59 -6.73
N PRO A 126 -10.29 8.79 -6.60
CA PRO A 126 -10.19 7.35 -6.46
C PRO A 126 -9.84 6.64 -7.79
N PHE A 127 -9.30 5.44 -7.68
CA PHE A 127 -8.95 4.53 -8.76
C PHE A 127 -9.42 3.10 -8.43
N PRO A 128 -10.12 2.40 -9.35
CA PRO A 128 -10.55 2.89 -10.65
C PRO A 128 -11.60 4.01 -10.53
N ASN A 129 -11.72 4.83 -11.56
CA ASN A 129 -12.83 5.76 -11.72
C ASN A 129 -13.45 5.57 -13.10
N ALA A 130 -14.77 5.70 -13.20
CA ALA A 130 -15.55 5.43 -14.42
C ALA A 130 -15.43 6.53 -15.50
N ILE A 131 -14.35 7.33 -15.51
CA ILE A 131 -14.23 8.54 -16.33
C ILE A 131 -13.49 8.24 -17.65
N SER A 132 -13.82 9.00 -18.70
CA SER A 132 -13.26 8.93 -20.07
C SER A 132 -11.73 8.90 -20.17
N ASN A 133 -11.01 9.40 -19.16
CA ASN A 133 -9.55 9.51 -19.17
C ASN A 133 -8.84 8.24 -18.66
N TRP A 134 -9.52 7.09 -18.55
CA TRP A 134 -8.90 5.85 -18.06
C TRP A 134 -7.61 5.48 -18.82
N TRP A 135 -6.51 5.17 -18.12
CA TRP A 135 -5.18 4.99 -18.71
C TRP A 135 -4.80 3.55 -19.04
N MET A 136 -5.60 2.57 -18.61
CA MET A 136 -5.40 1.15 -18.94
C MET A 136 -6.38 0.72 -20.02
N THR A 137 -6.02 -0.26 -20.84
CA THR A 137 -6.93 -0.83 -21.85
C THR A 137 -8.18 -1.45 -21.24
N ASN A 138 -8.08 -2.00 -20.03
CA ASN A 138 -9.17 -2.69 -19.33
C ASN A 138 -9.58 -1.94 -18.07
N THR A 139 -10.88 -1.88 -17.79
CA THR A 139 -11.41 -1.36 -16.53
C THR A 139 -11.29 -2.45 -15.45
N PRO A 140 -10.66 -2.19 -14.30
CA PRO A 140 -10.58 -3.14 -13.20
C PRO A 140 -11.92 -3.30 -12.49
N ASP A 141 -12.18 -4.50 -11.96
CA ASP A 141 -13.39 -4.81 -11.19
C ASP A 141 -13.37 -4.18 -9.78
N ALA A 142 -12.17 -3.88 -9.28
CA ALA A 142 -11.93 -3.44 -7.92
C ALA A 142 -10.76 -2.44 -7.82
N PRO A 143 -10.67 -1.66 -6.72
CA PRO A 143 -9.56 -0.74 -6.46
C PRO A 143 -8.22 -1.40 -6.10
N SER A 144 -8.18 -2.71 -5.97
CA SER A 144 -6.97 -3.49 -5.78
C SER A 144 -7.03 -4.78 -6.58
N ALA A 145 -5.88 -5.41 -6.77
CA ALA A 145 -5.81 -6.76 -7.26
C ALA A 145 -6.57 -7.72 -6.33
N LEU A 146 -7.26 -8.70 -6.93
CA LEU A 146 -8.03 -9.72 -6.23
C LEU A 146 -7.12 -10.57 -5.36
N SER A 147 -7.50 -10.78 -4.10
CA SER A 147 -6.80 -11.69 -3.20
C SER A 147 -7.52 -13.03 -3.13
N THR A 148 -6.80 -14.12 -3.36
CA THR A 148 -7.34 -15.49 -3.48
C THR A 148 -6.31 -16.54 -3.08
N GLY A 149 -6.77 -17.79 -2.91
CA GLY A 149 -5.91 -18.96 -2.71
C GLY A 149 -5.54 -19.26 -1.25
N ASN A 150 -4.60 -20.21 -1.11
CA ASN A 150 -3.96 -20.60 0.13
C ASN A 150 -2.48 -20.88 -0.18
N PRO A 151 -1.54 -19.98 0.15
CA PRO A 151 -1.72 -18.75 0.92
C PRO A 151 -2.62 -17.70 0.25
N LEU A 152 -3.26 -16.84 1.05
CA LEU A 152 -4.11 -15.75 0.58
C LEU A 152 -3.24 -14.61 0.02
N LEU A 153 -2.98 -14.66 -1.29
CA LEU A 153 -2.12 -13.73 -2.01
C LEU A 153 -2.91 -12.93 -3.05
N SER A 154 -2.34 -11.84 -3.55
CA SER A 154 -2.88 -11.15 -4.71
C SER A 154 -2.69 -12.01 -5.97
N VAL A 155 -3.62 -11.93 -6.93
CA VAL A 155 -3.46 -12.52 -8.27
C VAL A 155 -2.19 -12.06 -9.00
N ALA A 156 -1.61 -10.93 -8.58
CA ALA A 156 -0.37 -10.41 -9.11
C ALA A 156 0.90 -11.10 -8.54
N ASP A 157 0.80 -11.81 -7.42
CA ASP A 157 1.98 -12.30 -6.69
C ASP A 157 2.54 -13.62 -7.22
N PRO A 158 1.75 -14.65 -7.61
CA PRO A 158 2.28 -15.89 -8.14
C PRO A 158 3.21 -15.65 -9.34
N GLU A 159 4.40 -16.27 -9.35
CA GLU A 159 5.34 -16.19 -10.49
C GLU A 159 4.72 -16.76 -11.77
N THR A 160 3.98 -17.86 -11.61
CA THR A 160 3.20 -18.50 -12.68
C THR A 160 1.77 -18.72 -12.20
N SER A 161 0.82 -18.06 -12.86
CA SER A 161 -0.60 -18.32 -12.71
C SER A 161 -1.09 -19.05 -13.96
N VAL A 162 -1.38 -20.35 -13.81
CA VAL A 162 -1.95 -21.19 -14.86
C VAL A 162 -3.30 -21.74 -14.37
N PRO A 163 -4.43 -21.34 -14.99
CA PRO A 163 -4.55 -20.35 -16.06
C PRO A 163 -4.23 -18.92 -15.58
N PRO A 164 -3.88 -17.99 -16.50
CA PRO A 164 -3.71 -16.59 -16.15
C PRO A 164 -4.97 -16.01 -15.50
N PRO A 165 -4.85 -15.04 -14.59
CA PRO A 165 -5.99 -14.42 -13.94
C PRO A 165 -6.84 -13.62 -14.94
N ALA A 166 -8.09 -13.38 -14.59
CA ALA A 166 -8.97 -12.51 -15.39
C ALA A 166 -8.39 -11.09 -15.47
N VAL A 167 -8.48 -10.46 -16.64
CA VAL A 167 -7.85 -9.15 -16.89
C VAL A 167 -8.27 -8.05 -15.92
N ALA A 168 -9.54 -8.02 -15.51
CA ALA A 168 -10.07 -7.02 -14.61
C ALA A 168 -9.69 -7.24 -13.13
N SER A 169 -9.08 -8.40 -12.81
CA SER A 169 -8.74 -8.78 -11.43
C SER A 169 -7.47 -8.13 -10.88
N TYR A 170 -6.67 -7.43 -11.69
CA TYR A 170 -5.43 -6.78 -11.24
C TYR A 170 -5.63 -5.45 -10.49
N GLY A 171 -6.84 -4.89 -10.48
CA GLY A 171 -7.05 -3.54 -9.99
C GLY A 171 -6.38 -2.47 -10.88
N PRO A 172 -6.34 -1.21 -10.44
CA PRO A 172 -5.55 -0.17 -11.08
C PRO A 172 -4.06 -0.53 -10.97
N LEU A 173 -3.35 -0.43 -12.09
CA LEU A 173 -1.91 -0.63 -12.18
C LEU A 173 -1.24 0.70 -12.51
N TRP A 174 -0.13 0.93 -11.83
CA TRP A 174 0.76 2.09 -12.02
C TRP A 174 0.06 3.44 -11.90
N SER A 175 -0.84 3.57 -10.93
CA SER A 175 -1.53 4.81 -10.60
C SER A 175 -0.61 5.81 -9.91
N PHE A 176 0.36 5.34 -9.11
CA PHE A 176 1.28 6.16 -8.31
C PHE A 176 2.76 5.83 -8.56
N ALA A 177 3.11 4.54 -8.68
CA ALA A 177 4.45 4.03 -8.94
C ALA A 177 4.44 3.03 -10.10
N ARG A 178 5.53 2.93 -10.86
CA ARG A 178 5.69 1.89 -11.89
C ARG A 178 6.41 0.67 -11.31
N ALA A 179 6.20 -0.50 -11.90
CA ALA A 179 7.06 -1.66 -11.67
C ALA A 179 8.53 -1.25 -11.91
N ALA A 180 9.46 -1.83 -11.15
CA ALA A 180 10.87 -1.48 -11.22
C ALA A 180 11.73 -2.69 -11.61
N LYS A 181 12.83 -2.43 -12.32
CA LYS A 181 13.81 -3.43 -12.71
C LYS A 181 14.67 -3.80 -11.51
N TYR A 182 14.89 -5.09 -11.30
CA TYR A 182 15.82 -5.56 -10.29
C TYR A 182 17.26 -5.26 -10.71
N SER A 183 18.09 -4.90 -9.73
CA SER A 183 19.53 -4.80 -9.88
C SER A 183 20.20 -5.01 -8.52
N ASP A 184 21.35 -5.69 -8.54
CA ASP A 184 22.20 -5.88 -7.37
C ASP A 184 23.64 -5.57 -7.79
N PRO A 185 24.30 -4.54 -7.22
CA PRO A 185 23.83 -3.70 -6.10
C PRO A 185 22.64 -2.78 -6.46
N LYS A 186 21.94 -2.29 -5.41
CA LYS A 186 20.91 -1.26 -5.55
C LYS A 186 21.54 0.02 -6.13
N PRO A 187 20.96 0.66 -7.16
CA PRO A 187 21.52 1.87 -7.75
C PRO A 187 21.37 3.05 -6.78
N ALA A 188 22.33 3.98 -6.77
CA ALA A 188 22.31 5.14 -5.89
C ALA A 188 21.07 6.03 -6.08
N GLY A 189 20.57 6.14 -7.32
CA GLY A 189 19.33 6.86 -7.66
C GLY A 189 18.03 6.07 -7.43
N GLY A 190 18.12 4.85 -6.88
CA GLY A 190 17.01 3.91 -6.79
C GLY A 190 16.84 3.07 -8.06
N TYR A 191 15.89 2.14 -8.01
CA TYR A 191 15.61 1.22 -9.11
C TYR A 191 14.95 1.92 -10.30
N LEU A 192 15.36 1.56 -11.50
CA LEU A 192 14.80 2.10 -12.74
C LEU A 192 13.39 1.51 -13.00
N PRO A 193 12.41 2.33 -13.40
CA PRO A 193 11.09 1.82 -13.75
C PRO A 193 11.09 1.04 -15.07
N PHE A 194 10.11 0.15 -15.24
CA PHE A 194 9.79 -0.44 -16.53
C PHE A 194 9.10 0.57 -17.46
N ALA A 195 9.24 0.34 -18.77
CA ALA A 195 8.51 1.08 -19.78
C ALA A 195 7.08 0.56 -19.90
N THR A 196 6.15 1.40 -20.38
CA THR A 196 4.76 0.99 -20.64
C THR A 196 4.65 -0.09 -21.72
N SER A 197 5.65 -0.23 -22.59
CA SER A 197 5.77 -1.33 -23.55
C SER A 197 5.96 -2.71 -22.91
N ASP A 198 6.37 -2.77 -21.63
CA ASP A 198 6.58 -4.02 -20.90
C ASP A 198 5.36 -4.43 -20.05
N TRP A 199 4.30 -3.62 -20.03
CA TRP A 199 3.13 -3.81 -19.16
C TRP A 199 2.48 -5.19 -19.35
N ALA A 200 2.18 -5.58 -20.59
CA ALA A 200 1.57 -6.87 -20.90
C ALA A 200 2.47 -8.07 -20.54
N LYS A 201 3.79 -7.86 -20.49
CA LYS A 201 4.77 -8.90 -20.13
C LYS A 201 4.83 -9.11 -18.61
N LEU A 202 4.60 -8.04 -17.83
CA LEU A 202 4.61 -8.05 -16.38
C LEU A 202 3.31 -8.60 -15.78
N TYR A 203 2.17 -8.39 -16.45
CA TYR A 203 0.86 -8.73 -15.93
C TYR A 203 0.09 -9.61 -16.92
N PRO A 204 0.44 -10.90 -17.07
CA PRO A 204 -0.28 -11.80 -17.95
C PRO A 204 -1.73 -11.96 -17.46
N ALA A 205 -2.69 -11.97 -18.39
CA ALA A 205 -4.11 -12.10 -18.07
C ALA A 205 -4.92 -12.67 -19.24
N THR A 206 -6.14 -13.15 -18.95
CA THR A 206 -7.11 -13.63 -19.94
C THR A 206 -8.37 -12.74 -19.97
N PRO A 207 -8.98 -12.47 -21.15
CA PRO A 207 -8.61 -12.94 -22.49
C PRO A 207 -7.42 -12.19 -23.11
N ALA A 208 -7.04 -11.03 -22.57
CA ALA A 208 -5.87 -10.27 -23.01
C ALA A 208 -5.21 -9.57 -21.81
N ALA A 209 -3.89 -9.44 -21.84
CA ALA A 209 -3.16 -8.72 -20.80
C ALA A 209 -3.50 -7.21 -20.80
N PRO A 210 -3.52 -6.53 -19.64
CA PRO A 210 -3.65 -5.09 -19.57
C PRO A 210 -2.45 -4.38 -20.19
N GLN A 211 -2.73 -3.25 -20.86
CA GLN A 211 -1.75 -2.39 -21.51
C GLN A 211 -2.00 -0.93 -21.15
N ALA A 212 -0.96 -0.10 -21.22
CA ALA A 212 -1.12 1.35 -21.24
C ALA A 212 -1.90 1.77 -22.48
N LYS A 213 -2.84 2.70 -22.32
CA LYS A 213 -3.37 3.49 -23.45
C LYS A 213 -2.40 4.61 -23.80
N ALA A 214 -2.54 5.18 -25.00
CA ALA A 214 -1.76 6.34 -25.45
C ALA A 214 -1.85 7.56 -24.51
N GLY A 215 -2.93 7.67 -23.73
CA GLY A 215 -3.11 8.71 -22.71
C GLY A 215 -2.34 8.50 -21.41
N TYR A 216 -1.58 7.41 -21.25
CA TYR A 216 -0.74 7.23 -20.07
C TYR A 216 0.41 8.26 -20.05
N PRO A 217 0.71 8.89 -18.90
CA PRO A 217 1.78 9.89 -18.77
C PRO A 217 3.13 9.43 -19.35
N ALA A 218 3.70 10.22 -20.27
CA ALA A 218 5.07 10.03 -20.74
C ALA A 218 6.08 10.13 -19.58
N SER A 219 5.89 11.11 -18.69
CA SER A 219 6.63 11.29 -17.44
C SER A 219 5.72 11.19 -16.22
N GLY A 220 6.20 10.55 -15.15
CA GLY A 220 5.45 10.41 -13.90
C GLY A 220 4.37 9.32 -13.95
N THR A 221 3.33 9.48 -13.15
CA THR A 221 2.19 8.56 -13.02
C THR A 221 0.88 9.32 -13.03
N PRO A 222 -0.26 8.66 -13.30
CA PRO A 222 -1.57 9.29 -13.33
C PRO A 222 -1.85 10.17 -12.12
N PHE A 223 -1.50 9.75 -10.90
CA PHE A 223 -1.70 10.54 -9.68
C PHE A 223 -1.15 11.98 -9.74
N LEU A 224 -0.03 12.20 -10.44
CA LEU A 224 0.64 13.49 -10.54
C LEU A 224 0.13 14.37 -11.68
N LEU A 225 -0.75 13.84 -12.54
CA LEU A 225 -1.23 14.56 -13.72
C LEU A 225 -2.51 15.34 -13.43
N PRO A 226 -2.64 16.59 -13.93
CA PRO A 226 -3.86 17.39 -13.79
C PRO A 226 -5.14 16.68 -14.28
N ALA A 227 -5.04 15.90 -15.36
CA ALA A 227 -6.18 15.14 -15.92
C ALA A 227 -6.76 14.08 -14.96
N PHE A 228 -6.01 13.72 -13.91
CA PHE A 228 -6.34 12.73 -12.89
C PHE A 228 -6.30 13.33 -11.47
N LEU A 229 -6.38 14.65 -11.37
CA LEU A 229 -6.45 15.36 -10.10
C LEU A 229 -7.90 15.71 -9.76
N THR A 230 -8.27 15.47 -8.50
CA THR A 230 -9.48 16.05 -7.91
C THR A 230 -9.05 16.72 -6.61
N ALA A 231 -9.12 18.06 -6.57
CA ALA A 231 -8.82 18.81 -5.36
C ALA A 231 -9.95 18.64 -4.34
N PRO A 232 -9.64 18.55 -3.03
CA PRO A 232 -10.67 18.52 -2.00
C PRO A 232 -11.36 19.89 -1.89
N VAL A 233 -12.67 19.86 -1.65
CA VAL A 233 -13.49 21.08 -1.44
C VAL A 233 -13.69 21.29 0.05
N GLY A 234 -13.53 22.53 0.51
CA GLY A 234 -13.86 22.98 1.87
C GLY A 234 -12.82 22.69 2.96
N ASN A 235 -11.73 21.98 2.66
CA ASN A 235 -10.66 21.69 3.62
C ASN A 235 -9.28 21.93 2.99
N THR A 236 -8.34 22.46 3.79
CA THR A 236 -6.93 22.60 3.36
C THR A 236 -6.31 21.22 3.13
N ALA A 237 -5.68 21.04 1.99
CA ALA A 237 -5.08 19.78 1.57
C ALA A 237 -3.58 19.74 1.90
N VAL A 238 -3.07 18.53 2.15
CA VAL A 238 -1.63 18.27 2.27
C VAL A 238 -1.23 17.24 1.22
N ALA A 239 -0.11 17.45 0.54
CA ALA A 239 0.34 16.53 -0.50
C ALA A 239 0.66 15.14 0.08
N GLN A 240 0.40 14.09 -0.71
CA GLN A 240 0.79 12.72 -0.40
C GLN A 240 0.18 12.11 0.87
N ARG A 241 -0.92 12.66 1.39
CA ARG A 241 -1.68 12.08 2.51
C ARG A 241 -2.22 10.68 2.23
N ARG A 242 -2.44 10.32 0.96
CA ARG A 242 -2.84 8.97 0.55
C ARG A 242 -1.70 7.94 0.62
N LEU A 243 -0.45 8.35 0.81
CA LEU A 243 0.65 7.43 1.08
C LEU A 243 0.62 6.99 2.54
N LEU A 244 0.30 5.72 2.75
CA LEU A 244 0.43 5.02 4.02
C LEU A 244 1.85 4.49 4.15
N HIS A 245 2.45 4.69 5.33
CA HIS A 245 3.71 4.08 5.71
C HIS A 245 3.42 2.92 6.65
N ILE A 246 3.62 1.70 6.16
CA ILE A 246 3.17 0.48 6.85
C ILE A 246 4.38 -0.36 7.20
N ALA A 247 4.52 -0.68 8.48
CA ALA A 247 5.53 -1.60 8.97
C ALA A 247 5.30 -3.00 8.38
N LEU A 248 6.33 -3.55 7.74
CA LEU A 248 6.35 -4.92 7.25
C LEU A 248 6.94 -5.82 8.35
N LEU A 249 6.12 -6.72 8.87
CA LEU A 249 6.48 -7.55 10.03
C LEU A 249 7.30 -8.78 9.62
N ALA A 250 8.16 -9.24 10.52
CA ALA A 250 8.80 -10.55 10.41
C ALA A 250 7.74 -11.65 10.55
N CYS A 251 7.62 -12.51 9.54
CA CYS A 251 6.69 -13.63 9.55
C CYS A 251 7.41 -14.98 9.77
N PRO A 252 6.73 -15.99 10.35
CA PRO A 252 5.37 -15.92 10.91
C PRO A 252 5.33 -15.07 12.18
N VAL A 253 4.25 -14.30 12.37
CA VAL A 253 4.01 -13.54 13.59
C VAL A 253 3.59 -14.53 14.69
N PRO A 254 4.18 -14.48 15.91
CA PRO A 254 3.80 -15.38 16.99
C PRO A 254 2.28 -15.43 17.25
N PRO A 255 1.73 -16.57 17.69
CA PRO A 255 0.31 -16.69 18.02
C PRO A 255 -0.04 -15.78 19.22
N GLY A 256 -1.30 -15.33 19.27
CA GLY A 256 -1.81 -14.42 20.31
C GLY A 256 -2.32 -13.10 19.74
N SER A 257 -3.10 -12.37 20.54
CA SER A 257 -3.62 -11.05 20.14
C SER A 257 -2.56 -9.98 20.27
N ASP A 258 -1.75 -10.01 21.33
CA ASP A 258 -0.76 -8.98 21.64
C ASP A 258 0.62 -9.60 21.74
N VAL A 259 1.50 -9.27 20.80
CA VAL A 259 2.82 -9.89 20.67
C VAL A 259 3.89 -8.87 20.29
N LEU A 260 5.16 -9.19 20.60
CA LEU A 260 6.32 -8.44 20.13
C LEU A 260 6.81 -9.03 18.80
N VAL A 261 7.01 -8.17 17.80
CA VAL A 261 7.41 -8.59 16.46
C VAL A 261 8.44 -7.64 15.87
N GLN A 262 9.47 -8.20 15.24
CA GLN A 262 10.46 -7.42 14.52
C GLN A 262 9.87 -6.79 13.24
N VAL A 263 10.16 -5.51 13.02
CA VAL A 263 9.84 -4.82 11.77
C VAL A 263 11.00 -5.01 10.80
N ARG A 264 10.71 -5.53 9.61
CA ARG A 264 11.72 -5.79 8.56
C ARG A 264 11.96 -4.59 7.64
N GLY A 265 10.99 -3.70 7.57
CA GLY A 265 11.07 -2.46 6.81
C GLY A 265 9.75 -1.72 6.82
N ILE A 266 9.71 -0.56 6.18
CA ILE A 266 8.51 0.24 6.06
C ILE A 266 8.15 0.38 4.58
N GLY A 267 6.99 -0.14 4.20
CA GLY A 267 6.47 -0.03 2.85
C GLY A 267 5.68 1.25 2.65
N ARG A 268 5.77 1.86 1.47
CA ARG A 268 4.92 2.97 1.03
C ARG A 268 3.76 2.40 0.25
N PHE A 269 2.54 2.63 0.72
CA PHE A 269 1.31 2.13 0.11
C PHE A 269 0.38 3.31 -0.21
N PHE A 270 0.21 3.60 -1.49
CA PHE A 270 -0.69 4.66 -1.97
C PHE A 270 -2.14 4.17 -2.01
N MET A 271 -3.02 4.71 -1.18
CA MET A 271 -4.44 4.36 -1.20
C MET A 271 -5.05 4.66 -2.57
N THR A 272 -5.54 3.64 -3.27
CA THR A 272 -6.14 3.80 -4.59
C THR A 272 -7.58 4.26 -4.50
N ALA A 273 -8.33 3.85 -3.49
CA ALA A 273 -9.71 4.26 -3.25
C ALA A 273 -10.00 4.41 -1.74
N PRO A 274 -11.12 5.05 -1.36
CA PRO A 274 -11.63 5.01 0.01
C PRO A 274 -11.71 3.58 0.53
N ALA A 275 -11.29 3.38 1.77
CA ALA A 275 -11.48 2.16 2.50
C ALA A 275 -12.97 1.90 2.75
N SER A 276 -13.30 0.62 2.92
CA SER A 276 -14.61 0.14 3.33
C SER A 276 -14.44 -1.00 4.33
N ASN A 277 -15.55 -1.55 4.85
CA ASN A 277 -15.48 -2.67 5.78
C ASN A 277 -14.76 -3.87 5.14
N GLY A 278 -13.62 -4.28 5.71
CA GLY A 278 -12.79 -5.37 5.20
C GLY A 278 -11.97 -5.04 3.94
N THR A 279 -11.91 -3.77 3.52
CA THR A 279 -11.12 -3.36 2.35
C THR A 279 -10.29 -2.12 2.62
N LEU A 280 -8.97 -2.26 2.49
CA LEU A 280 -8.02 -1.15 2.42
C LEU A 280 -7.16 -1.34 1.17
N SER A 281 -7.56 -0.69 0.07
CA SER A 281 -6.89 -0.84 -1.22
C SER A 281 -5.75 0.16 -1.36
N ALA A 282 -4.51 -0.35 -1.53
CA ALA A 282 -3.35 0.52 -1.69
C ALA A 282 -2.26 -0.07 -2.59
N GLU A 283 -1.73 0.76 -3.48
CA GLU A 283 -0.63 0.49 -4.40
C GLU A 283 0.72 0.54 -3.71
N PHE A 284 1.48 -0.56 -3.78
CA PHE A 284 2.83 -0.56 -3.24
C PHE A 284 3.75 0.30 -4.12
N ALA A 285 4.38 1.30 -3.51
CA ALA A 285 5.25 2.29 -4.15
C ALA A 285 6.74 2.08 -3.81
N GLY A 286 7.07 1.02 -3.09
CA GLY A 286 8.42 0.67 -2.66
C GLY A 286 8.70 0.90 -1.18
N MET A 287 9.94 0.65 -0.77
CA MET A 287 10.38 0.84 0.61
C MET A 287 10.77 2.28 0.93
N VAL A 288 10.61 2.68 2.19
CA VAL A 288 11.09 3.96 2.73
C VAL A 288 12.13 3.73 3.83
N PRO A 289 13.29 4.41 3.80
CA PRO A 289 14.20 4.42 4.94
C PRO A 289 13.53 5.13 6.12
N GLU A 290 13.57 4.52 7.30
CA GLU A 290 12.98 5.08 8.52
C GLU A 290 13.39 6.54 8.78
N GLY A 291 14.69 6.86 8.67
CA GLY A 291 15.19 8.22 8.90
C GLY A 291 14.69 9.29 7.92
N THR A 292 13.93 8.90 6.89
CA THR A 292 13.29 9.84 5.94
C THR A 292 11.82 10.11 6.25
N LEU A 293 11.24 9.37 7.20
CA LEU A 293 9.88 9.61 7.68
C LEU A 293 9.90 10.80 8.63
N GLY A 294 9.46 11.96 8.14
CA GLY A 294 9.25 13.13 8.99
C GLY A 294 8.14 12.87 10.00
N GLY A 295 8.33 13.33 11.24
CA GLY A 295 7.26 13.53 12.21
C GLY A 295 6.86 15.00 12.24
N PRO A 296 5.57 15.34 12.41
CA PRO A 296 5.20 16.72 12.73
C PRO A 296 5.81 17.09 14.08
N ALA A 297 6.80 17.99 14.09
CA ALA A 297 7.12 18.76 15.26
C ALA A 297 6.10 19.91 15.32
N GLU A 298 4.93 19.68 15.93
CA GLU A 298 4.00 20.75 16.25
C GLU A 298 4.30 21.27 17.67
N LEU A 299 4.80 22.50 17.75
CA LEU A 299 4.74 23.27 18.98
C LEU A 299 3.31 23.77 19.13
N VAL A 300 2.49 23.06 19.91
CA VAL A 300 1.20 23.60 20.35
C VAL A 300 1.51 24.59 21.47
N ARG A 301 1.23 25.87 21.23
CA ARG A 301 1.29 26.93 22.25
C ARG A 301 -0.07 27.14 22.88
#